data_AF-A0A7K3R8X6-F1
#
_entry.id   AF-A0A7K3R8X6-F1
#
_cell.length_a   1.000
_cell.length_b   1.000
_cell.length_c   1.000
_cell.angle_alpha   90.00
_cell.angle_beta   90.00
_cell.angle_gamma   90.00
#
_symmetry.space_group_name_H-M   'P 1'
#
loop_
_entity.id
_entity.type
_entity.pdbx_description
1 polymer ?
#
loop_
_entity_poly.entity_id
_entity_poly.type
_entity_poly.pdbx_seq_one_letter_code
_entity_poly.pdbx_strand_id
1 'polypeptide(L)' 'MFSHEGGLGAKGIRLKTGIASDNSVQKALDTLKSSPEIRRDVIQKARAAQEHMNTHNWGNNKNRAVELQFLIKALEKLG' A
#
# COMPACT_ATOMS: atom_id res chain seq x y z
N MET A 1 -0.19 -11.86 -19.47
CA MET A 1 0.34 -10.57 -19.99
C MET A 1 0.69 -9.73 -18.76
N PHE A 2 1.96 -9.68 -18.39
CA PHE A 2 2.42 -8.86 -17.26
C PHE A 2 2.79 -7.48 -17.82
N SER A 3 1.94 -6.48 -17.57
CA SER A 3 2.24 -5.10 -17.98
C SER A 3 3.50 -4.63 -17.25
N HIS A 4 4.54 -4.29 -18.02
CA HIS A 4 5.85 -3.87 -17.54
C HIS A 4 5.86 -2.48 -16.89
N GLU A 5 4.69 -1.90 -16.62
CA GLU A 5 4.53 -0.56 -16.04
C GLU A 5 4.22 -0.55 -14.53
N GLY A 6 4.11 -1.73 -13.88
CA GLY A 6 4.06 -1.87 -12.41
C GLY A 6 3.28 -0.79 -11.67
N GLY A 7 1.94 -0.85 -11.75
CA GLY A 7 1.04 0.12 -11.10
C GLY A 7 0.49 -0.33 -9.74
N LEU A 8 -0.13 0.61 -9.02
CA LEU A 8 -0.86 0.34 -7.77
C LEU A 8 -2.30 -0.12 -8.09
N GLY A 9 -2.61 -1.36 -7.72
CA GLY A 9 -3.98 -1.86 -7.64
C GLY A 9 -4.50 -1.80 -6.20
N ALA A 10 -5.80 -1.58 -6.02
CA ALA A 10 -6.45 -1.60 -4.71
C ALA A 10 -7.84 -2.25 -4.77
N LYS A 11 -8.29 -2.78 -3.63
CA LYS A 11 -9.62 -3.34 -3.44
C LYS A 11 -10.20 -2.87 -2.11
N GLY A 12 -11.53 -2.81 -2.04
CA GLY A 12 -12.23 -2.43 -0.82
C GLY A 12 -11.95 -3.41 0.31
N ILE A 13 -11.67 -2.87 1.49
CA ILE A 13 -11.56 -3.65 2.73
C ILE A 13 -12.85 -3.52 3.55
N ARG A 14 -13.05 -4.44 4.50
CA ARG A 14 -14.17 -4.36 5.45
C ARG A 14 -13.91 -3.23 6.45
N LEU A 15 -14.86 -2.30 6.51
CA LEU A 15 -14.95 -1.22 7.49
C LEU A 15 -16.11 -1.50 8.46
N LYS A 16 -16.24 -0.71 9.52
CA LYS A 16 -17.37 -0.79 10.46
C LYS A 16 -18.72 -0.64 9.76
N THR A 17 -18.78 0.14 8.68
CA THR A 17 -19.98 0.50 7.93
C THR A 17 -20.25 -0.41 6.72
N GLY A 18 -19.42 -1.44 6.49
CA GLY A 18 -19.52 -2.31 5.31
C GLY A 18 -18.22 -2.43 4.54
N ILE A 19 -18.25 -2.98 3.33
CA ILE A 19 -17.09 -3.03 2.44
C ILE A 19 -16.92 -1.64 1.78
N ALA A 20 -15.70 -1.12 1.77
CA ALA A 20 -15.40 0.12 1.06
C ALA A 20 -15.78 0.01 -0.42
N SER A 21 -16.55 0.99 -0.92
CA SER A 21 -16.98 1.01 -2.32
C SER A 21 -15.83 1.28 -3.29
N ASP A 22 -15.96 0.82 -4.53
CA ASP A 22 -14.96 1.03 -5.58
C ASP A 22 -14.64 2.53 -5.79
N ASN A 23 -15.65 3.40 -5.71
CA ASN A 23 -15.45 4.85 -5.79
C ASN A 23 -14.56 5.38 -4.64
N SER A 24 -14.72 4.84 -3.44
CA SER A 24 -13.90 5.23 -2.28
C SER A 24 -12.45 4.77 -2.45
N VAL A 25 -12.28 3.55 -2.98
CA VAL A 25 -10.96 2.99 -3.31
C VAL A 25 -10.27 3.82 -4.38
N GLN A 26 -10.99 4.20 -5.44
CA GLN A 26 -10.44 5.04 -6.51
C GLN A 26 -10.03 6.42 -5.99
N LYS A 27 -10.87 7.05 -5.15
CA LYS A 27 -10.53 8.33 -4.51
C LYS A 27 -9.25 8.25 -3.67
N ALA A 28 -9.03 7.14 -2.96
CA ALA A 28 -7.79 6.91 -2.23
C ALA A 28 -6.58 6.80 -3.17
N LEU A 29 -6.71 6.07 -4.28
CA LEU A 29 -5.66 5.99 -5.31
C LEU A 29 -5.36 7.36 -5.92
N ASP A 30 -6.37 8.16 -6.21
CA ASP A 30 -6.21 9.49 -6.79
C ASP A 30 -5.53 10.44 -5.80
N THR A 31 -5.84 10.31 -4.50
CA THR A 31 -5.20 11.08 -3.42
C THR A 31 -3.70 10.74 -3.31
N LEU A 32 -3.33 9.47 -3.44
CA LEU A 32 -1.92 9.04 -3.43
C LEU A 32 -1.12 9.63 -4.61
N LYS A 33 -1.78 9.80 -5.76
CA LYS A 33 -1.17 10.43 -6.94
C LYS A 33 -1.02 11.94 -6.75
N SER A 34 -2.06 12.61 -6.28
CA SER A 34 -2.13 14.08 -6.25
C SER A 34 -1.51 14.73 -5.00
N SER A 35 -1.32 14.01 -3.89
CA SER A 35 -0.71 14.54 -2.66
C SER A 35 0.64 13.88 -2.34
N PRO A 36 1.77 14.58 -2.57
CA PRO A 36 3.09 14.12 -2.16
C PRO A 36 3.22 13.90 -0.65
N GLU A 37 2.52 14.67 0.17
CA GLU A 37 2.55 14.59 1.63
C GLU A 37 1.93 13.27 2.11
N ILE A 38 0.73 12.95 1.62
CA ILE A 38 0.06 11.68 1.94
C ILE A 38 0.88 10.51 1.41
N ARG A 39 1.45 10.63 0.20
CA ARG A 39 2.33 9.60 -0.36
C ARG A 39 3.55 9.36 0.52
N ARG A 40 4.23 10.40 1.00
CA ARG A 40 5.37 10.29 1.92
C ARG A 40 5.00 9.61 3.24
N ASP A 41 3.88 10.00 3.83
CA ASP A 41 3.37 9.40 5.08
C ASP A 41 3.08 7.90 4.90
N VAL A 42 2.43 7.51 3.81
CA VAL A 42 2.15 6.09 3.50
C VAL A 42 3.44 5.31 3.27
N ILE A 43 4.43 5.88 2.57
CA ILE A 43 5.74 5.25 2.39
C ILE A 43 6.44 5.04 3.74
N GLN A 44 6.42 6.04 4.63
CA GLN A 44 7.02 5.94 5.96
C GLN A 44 6.38 4.81 6.78
N LYS A 45 5.04 4.74 6.77
CA LYS A 45 4.29 3.67 7.45
C LYS A 45 4.58 2.29 6.85
N ALA A 46 4.68 2.18 5.52
CA ALA A 46 5.03 0.94 4.85
C ALA A 46 6.45 0.48 5.20
N ARG A 47 7.42 1.40 5.31
CA ARG A 47 8.80 1.12 5.75
C ARG A 47 8.85 0.62 7.19
N ALA A 48 8.14 1.29 8.12
CA ALA A 48 8.04 0.83 9.49
C ALA A 48 7.44 -0.58 9.57
N ALA A 49 6.34 -0.83 8.86
CA ALA A 49 5.73 -2.17 8.81
C ALA A 49 6.67 -3.23 8.23
N GLN A 50 7.46 -2.89 7.20
CA GLN A 50 8.46 -3.77 6.60
C GLN A 50 9.53 -4.15 7.62
N GLU A 51 10.06 -3.17 8.36
CA GLU A 51 11.05 -3.38 9.40
C GLU A 51 10.50 -4.26 10.53
N HIS A 52 9.28 -3.99 11.00
CA HIS A 52 8.64 -4.82 12.02
C HIS A 52 8.39 -6.26 11.55
N MET A 53 8.02 -6.46 10.29
CA MET A 53 7.88 -7.80 9.71
C MET A 53 9.23 -8.54 9.64
N ASN A 54 10.31 -7.85 9.29
CA ASN A 54 11.64 -8.46 9.23
C ASN A 54 12.23 -8.79 10.61
N THR A 55 11.98 -7.94 11.60
CA THR A 55 12.59 -8.07 12.93
C THR A 55 11.83 -9.02 13.85
N HIS A 56 10.49 -8.98 13.81
CA HIS A 56 9.67 -9.69 14.79
C HIS A 56 8.57 -10.55 14.14
N ASN A 57 8.20 -10.29 12.88
CA ASN A 57 7.16 -11.02 12.13
C ASN A 57 5.89 -11.34 12.96
N TRP A 58 5.44 -10.41 13.81
CA TRP A 58 4.46 -10.49 14.93
C TRP A 58 3.44 -11.65 14.95
N GLY A 59 3.90 -12.91 15.02
CA GLY A 59 3.03 -14.07 14.89
C GLY A 59 2.33 -14.21 13.52
N ASN A 60 2.77 -13.47 12.49
CA ASN A 60 2.26 -13.62 11.14
C ASN A 60 2.71 -14.95 10.56
N ASN A 61 1.74 -15.74 10.05
CA ASN A 61 2.01 -17.01 9.37
C ASN A 61 2.98 -16.89 8.18
N LYS A 62 3.10 -15.70 7.58
CA LYS A 62 4.02 -15.39 6.49
C LYS A 62 4.61 -14.00 6.68
N ASN A 63 5.92 -13.88 6.51
CA ASN A 63 6.57 -12.58 6.42
C ASN A 63 6.26 -11.94 5.06
N ARG A 64 5.56 -10.79 5.06
CA ARG A 64 5.18 -10.04 3.86
C ARG A 64 6.04 -8.79 3.62
N ALA A 65 7.22 -8.70 4.25
CA ALA A 65 8.13 -7.56 4.08
C ALA A 65 8.55 -7.33 2.63
N VAL A 66 8.69 -8.41 1.84
CA VAL A 66 8.98 -8.32 0.40
C VAL A 66 7.81 -7.65 -0.36
N GLU A 67 6.58 -7.96 0.00
CA GLU A 67 5.40 -7.34 -0.61
C GLU A 67 5.31 -5.85 -0.26
N LEU A 68 5.64 -5.49 0.98
CA LEU A 68 5.77 -4.09 1.39
C LEU A 68 6.88 -3.36 0.61
N GLN A 69 7.99 -4.04 0.29
CA GLN A 69 9.04 -3.47 -0.57
C GLN A 69 8.51 -3.12 -1.97
N PHE A 70 7.71 -4.01 -2.57
CA PHE A 70 7.09 -3.74 -3.86
C PHE A 70 6.08 -2.59 -3.78
N LEU A 71 5.29 -2.52 -2.70
CA LEU A 71 4.38 -1.42 -2.44
C LEU A 71 5.12 -0.07 -2.34
N ILE A 72 6.20 -0.01 -1.57
CA ILE A 72 7.04 1.18 -1.42
C ILE A 72 7.56 1.65 -2.79
N LYS A 73 8.14 0.73 -3.58
CA LYS A 73 8.63 1.05 -4.93
C LYS A 73 7.52 1.56 -5.85
N ALA A 74 6.31 1.01 -5.76
CA ALA A 74 5.19 1.46 -6.57
C ALA A 74 4.70 2.85 -6.15
N LEU A 75 4.68 3.14 -4.85
CA LEU A 75 4.38 4.47 -4.33
C LEU A 75 5.44 5.50 -4.74
N GLU A 76 6.73 5.16 -4.67
CA GLU A 76 7.83 6.05 -5.08
C GLU A 76 7.75 6.44 -6.57
N LYS A 77 7.21 5.57 -7.44
CA LYS A 77 7.01 5.85 -8.87
C LYS A 77 5.83 6.78 -9.19
N LEU A 78 4.93 7.03 -8.24
CA LEU A 78 3.79 7.95 -8.46
C LEU A 78 4.18 9.43 -8.39
N GLY A 79 5.41 9.75 -7.95
CA GLY A 79 5.90 11.10 -7.74
C GLY A 79 7.02 11.46 -8.70
#